data_AF-A0A7K1E4A4-F1
#
_entry.id   AF-A0A7K1E4A4-F1
#
_cell.length_a   1.000
_cell.length_b   1.000
_cell.length_c   1.000
_cell.angle_alpha   90.00
_cell.angle_beta   90.00
_cell.angle_gamma   90.00
#
_symmetry.space_group_name_H-M   'P 1'
#
loop_
_entity.id
_entity.type
_entity.pdbx_description
1 polymer ?
#
loop_
_entity_poly.entity_id
_entity_poly.type
_entity_poly.pdbx_seq_one_letter_code
_entity_poly.pdbx_strand_id
1 'polypeptide(L)'
;EGFVFNRLQGAVLREAYCLVRDGVISPRELDEIMIRGLGKRWSLIGAFGTSALNVRGGITAHAARMGASYQRMGKERGQDDPWDEDLVAKVAADISKKFSPEDWEEDVLKRDIALMKLTALMRELGL
;
A
#
# COMPACT_ATOMS: atom_id res chain seq x y z
N GLU A 1 -16.67 -11.12 5.06
CA GLU A 1 -16.77 -9.66 5.26
C GLU A 1 -15.87 -8.94 4.25
N GLY A 2 -16.40 -7.92 3.56
CA GLY A 2 -15.65 -7.09 2.60
C GLY A 2 -15.68 -7.58 1.14
N PHE A 3 -16.01 -6.66 0.23
CA PHE A 3 -15.77 -6.82 -1.21
C PHE A 3 -14.27 -7.02 -1.50
N VAL A 4 -13.91 -7.52 -2.69
CA VAL A 4 -12.51 -7.81 -3.09
C VAL A 4 -11.57 -6.63 -2.80
N PHE A 5 -12.05 -5.40 -3.01
CA PHE A 5 -11.33 -4.17 -2.68
C PHE A 5 -10.87 -4.10 -1.20
N ASN A 6 -11.79 -4.32 -0.25
CA ASN A 6 -11.47 -4.25 1.19
C ASN A 6 -10.48 -5.35 1.59
N ARG A 7 -10.53 -6.52 0.94
CA ARG A 7 -9.59 -7.62 1.22
C ARG A 7 -8.17 -7.26 0.79
N LEU A 8 -7.99 -6.62 -0.36
CA LEU A 8 -6.70 -6.15 -0.85
C LEU A 8 -6.16 -5.01 0.02
N GLN A 9 -7.01 -4.03 0.36
CA GLN A 9 -6.64 -2.94 1.26
C GLN A 9 -6.19 -3.48 2.63
N GLY A 10 -6.98 -4.39 3.22
CA GLY A 10 -6.64 -5.00 4.51
C GLY A 10 -5.34 -5.82 4.46
N ALA A 11 -5.03 -6.50 3.35
CA ALA A 11 -3.78 -7.24 3.21
C ALA A 11 -2.55 -6.33 3.24
N VAL A 12 -2.59 -5.21 2.53
CA VAL A 12 -1.51 -4.21 2.55
C VAL A 12 -1.39 -3.58 3.94
N LEU A 13 -2.52 -3.22 4.55
CA LEU A 13 -2.53 -2.54 5.84
C LEU A 13 -2.04 -3.45 6.97
N ARG A 14 -2.35 -4.74 6.95
CA ARG A 14 -1.80 -5.71 7.92
C ARG A 14 -0.27 -5.76 7.84
N GLU A 15 0.31 -5.92 6.65
CA GLU A 15 1.77 -5.96 6.51
C GLU A 15 2.41 -4.63 6.92
N ALA A 16 1.78 -3.50 6.60
CA ALA A 16 2.22 -2.18 7.01
C ALA A 16 2.37 -2.05 8.54
N TYR A 17 1.34 -2.45 9.30
CA TYR A 17 1.40 -2.45 10.76
C TYR A 17 2.47 -3.41 11.29
N CYS A 18 2.62 -4.60 10.71
CA CYS A 18 3.67 -5.54 11.12
C CYS A 18 5.08 -4.96 10.91
N LEU A 19 5.33 -4.30 9.77
CA LEU A 19 6.63 -3.65 9.50
C LEU A 19 6.94 -2.51 10.48
N VAL A 20 5.92 -1.74 10.88
CA VAL A 20 6.07 -0.66 11.87
C VAL A 20 6.30 -1.23 13.28
N ARG A 21 5.56 -2.28 13.65
CA ARG A 21 5.72 -2.98 14.93
C ARG A 21 7.13 -3.53 15.08
N ASP A 22 7.62 -4.22 14.05
CA ASP A 22 8.93 -4.87 14.03
C ASP A 22 10.09 -3.86 13.87
N GLY A 23 9.79 -2.56 13.77
CA GLY A 23 10.79 -1.50 13.67
C GLY A 23 11.53 -1.45 12.33
N VAL A 24 10.99 -2.10 11.30
CA VAL A 24 11.58 -2.14 9.96
C VAL A 24 11.50 -0.78 9.27
N ILE A 25 10.43 -0.03 9.52
CA ILE A 25 10.16 1.27 8.89
C ILE A 25 9.29 2.15 9.78
N SER A 26 9.41 3.47 9.68
CA SER A 26 8.45 4.39 10.30
C SER A 26 7.14 4.48 9.52
N PRO A 27 6.01 4.83 10.17
CA PRO A 27 4.72 5.04 9.48
C PRO A 27 4.82 6.03 8.32
N ARG A 28 5.53 7.15 8.51
CA ARG A 28 5.71 8.15 7.46
C ARG A 28 6.53 7.63 6.27
N GLU A 29 7.63 6.92 6.51
CA GLU A 29 8.45 6.36 5.44
C GLU A 29 7.68 5.28 4.65
N LEU A 30 6.87 4.48 5.34
CA LEU A 30 5.98 3.51 4.71
C LEU A 30 5.02 4.20 3.73
N ASP A 31 4.35 5.28 4.16
CA ASP A 31 3.47 6.07 3.29
C ASP A 31 4.21 6.66 2.08
N GLU A 32 5.44 7.17 2.26
CA GLU A 32 6.24 7.69 1.15
C GLU A 32 6.64 6.59 0.16
N ILE A 33 6.96 5.37 0.63
CA ILE A 33 7.22 4.21 -0.25
C ILE A 33 5.95 3.81 -1.01
N MET A 34 4.78 3.89 -0.37
CA MET A 34 3.51 3.59 -1.04
C MET A 34 3.20 4.66 -2.11
N ILE A 35 3.30 5.95 -1.78
CA ILE A 35 2.99 7.04 -2.71
C ILE A 35 3.98 7.09 -3.87
N ARG A 36 5.30 6.99 -3.61
CA ARG A 36 6.34 7.16 -4.63
C ARG A 36 6.72 5.86 -5.34
N GLY A 37 6.48 4.74 -4.67
CA GLY A 37 6.85 3.40 -5.12
C GLY A 37 5.64 2.60 -5.55
N LEU A 38 5.09 1.78 -4.64
CA LEU A 38 4.15 0.71 -5.00
C LEU A 38 2.80 1.22 -5.50
N GLY A 39 2.20 2.18 -4.79
CA GLY A 39 0.93 2.81 -5.15
C GLY A 39 0.99 3.54 -6.48
N LYS A 40 2.10 4.21 -6.82
CA LYS A 40 2.27 4.89 -8.11
C LYS A 40 2.24 3.95 -9.31
N ARG A 41 2.79 2.73 -9.19
CA ARG A 41 2.74 1.73 -10.27
C ARG A 41 1.34 1.12 -10.35
N TRP A 42 0.77 0.82 -9.18
CA TRP A 42 -0.57 0.21 -9.09
C TRP A 42 -1.70 1.15 -9.49
N SER A 43 -1.50 2.47 -9.42
CA SER A 43 -2.46 3.43 -9.97
C SER A 43 -2.51 3.38 -11.50
N LEU A 44 -1.51 2.82 -12.17
CA LEU A 44 -1.47 2.72 -13.64
C LEU A 44 -1.78 1.29 -14.11
N ILE A 45 -1.25 0.27 -13.43
CA ILE A 45 -1.39 -1.13 -13.81
C ILE A 45 -1.60 -1.98 -12.56
N GLY A 46 -2.67 -2.79 -12.54
CA GLY A 46 -2.97 -3.67 -11.41
C GLY A 46 -1.86 -4.67 -11.04
N ALA A 47 -1.98 -5.30 -9.87
CA ALA A 47 -0.91 -6.11 -9.27
C ALA A 47 -0.33 -7.20 -10.18
N PHE A 48 -1.18 -7.93 -10.93
CA PHE A 48 -0.72 -8.95 -11.88
C PHE A 48 -0.06 -8.37 -13.12
N GLY A 49 -0.60 -7.29 -13.69
CA GLY A 49 0.01 -6.63 -14.85
C GLY A 49 1.38 -6.05 -14.49
N THR A 50 1.48 -5.36 -13.35
CA THR A 50 2.77 -4.87 -12.82
C THR A 50 3.75 -6.03 -12.63
N SER A 51 3.33 -7.14 -12.03
CA SER A 51 4.17 -8.32 -11.82
C SER A 51 4.63 -8.95 -13.14
N ALA A 52 3.74 -9.04 -14.13
CA ALA A 52 4.07 -9.56 -15.46
C ALA A 52 5.11 -8.69 -16.18
N LEU A 53 5.09 -7.38 -15.96
CA LEU A 53 6.03 -6.44 -16.59
C LEU A 53 7.38 -6.34 -15.86
N ASN A 54 7.49 -6.81 -14.61
CA ASN A 54 8.75 -6.81 -13.85
C ASN A 54 9.79 -7.81 -14.38
N VAL A 55 9.37 -8.85 -15.11
CA VAL A 55 10.24 -9.92 -15.60
C VAL A 55 9.89 -10.25 -17.05
N ARG A 56 10.89 -10.31 -17.94
CA ARG A 56 10.69 -10.81 -19.30
C ARG A 56 10.13 -12.23 -19.25
N GLY A 57 9.05 -12.49 -19.98
CA GLY A 57 8.30 -13.76 -19.92
C GLY A 57 7.02 -13.71 -19.10
N GLY A 58 6.61 -12.52 -18.63
CA GLY A 58 5.27 -12.30 -18.09
C GLY A 58 5.07 -12.87 -16.68
N ILE A 59 3.80 -13.04 -16.30
CA ILE A 59 3.42 -13.43 -14.94
C ILE A 59 3.98 -14.80 -14.54
N THR A 60 4.08 -15.75 -15.46
CA THR A 60 4.62 -17.08 -15.21
C THR A 60 6.11 -17.03 -14.87
N ALA A 61 6.90 -16.26 -15.63
CA ALA A 61 8.33 -16.07 -15.36
C ALA A 61 8.55 -15.32 -14.04
N HIS A 62 7.75 -14.30 -13.76
CA HIS A 62 7.77 -13.60 -12.48
C HIS A 62 7.46 -14.55 -11.30
N ALA A 63 6.42 -15.37 -11.41
CA ALA A 63 6.04 -16.33 -10.39
C ALA A 63 7.12 -17.41 -10.16
N ALA A 64 7.74 -17.93 -11.23
CA ALA A 64 8.85 -18.88 -11.12
C ALA A 64 10.06 -18.29 -10.37
N ARG A 65 10.33 -16.99 -10.57
CA ARG A 65 11.45 -16.29 -9.91
C ARG A 65 11.16 -15.87 -8.48
N MET A 66 9.99 -15.28 -8.24
CA MET A 66 9.67 -14.62 -6.97
C MET A 66 8.76 -15.43 -6.05
N GLY A 67 8.07 -16.46 -6.57
CA GLY A 67 7.05 -17.21 -5.85
C GLY A 67 7.56 -17.83 -4.56
N ALA A 68 8.73 -18.48 -4.60
CA ALA A 68 9.35 -19.05 -3.40
C ALA A 68 9.70 -17.98 -2.35
N SER A 69 10.07 -16.77 -2.77
CA SER A 69 10.33 -15.66 -1.85
C SER A 69 9.04 -15.16 -1.20
N TYR A 70 7.99 -14.92 -2.00
CA TYR A 70 6.69 -14.50 -1.48
C TYR A 70 6.08 -15.55 -0.54
N GLN A 71 6.28 -16.83 -0.83
CA GLN A 71 5.82 -17.91 0.07
C GLN A 71 6.58 -17.90 1.40
N ARG A 72 7.90 -17.69 1.41
CA ARG A 72 8.67 -17.58 2.65
C ARG A 72 8.26 -16.35 3.45
N MET A 73 8.18 -15.18 2.82
CA MET A 73 7.71 -13.96 3.47
C MET A 73 6.31 -14.15 4.07
N GLY A 74 5.38 -14.77 3.33
CA GLY A 74 4.04 -15.05 3.84
C GLY A 74 3.98 -16.09 4.97
N LYS A 75 4.99 -16.96 5.11
CA LYS A 75 5.08 -17.93 6.22
C LYS A 75 5.72 -17.34 7.47
N GLU A 76 6.66 -16.42 7.30
CA GLU A 76 7.26 -15.66 8.41
C GLU A 76 6.22 -14.76 9.10
N ARG A 77 5.15 -14.40 8.38
CA ARG A 77 4.05 -13.59 8.88
C ARG A 77 2.92 -14.47 9.43
N GLY A 78 2.44 -14.14 10.63
CA GLY A 78 1.25 -14.73 11.21
C GLY A 78 -0.03 -14.19 10.54
N GLN A 79 -1.16 -14.83 10.81
CA GLN A 79 -2.48 -14.28 10.48
C GLN A 79 -3.15 -13.60 11.68
N ASP A 80 -2.49 -13.65 12.84
CA ASP A 80 -3.01 -13.22 14.13
C ASP A 80 -2.08 -12.16 14.74
N ASP A 81 -1.92 -11.06 14.01
CA ASP A 81 -1.13 -9.90 14.42
C ASP A 81 -2.11 -8.78 14.83
N PRO A 82 -2.54 -8.71 16.10
CA PRO A 82 -3.47 -7.69 16.56
C PRO A 82 -2.82 -6.30 16.50
N TRP A 83 -3.63 -5.28 16.19
CA TRP A 83 -3.21 -3.88 16.29
C TRP A 83 -3.54 -3.40 17.69
N ASP A 84 -2.61 -3.65 18.62
CA ASP A 84 -2.74 -3.18 20.00
C ASP A 84 -2.70 -1.64 20.09
N GLU A 85 -3.13 -1.13 21.24
CA GLU A 85 -3.26 0.31 21.49
C GLU A 85 -1.93 1.04 21.33
N ASP A 86 -0.82 0.43 21.73
CA ASP A 86 0.52 1.04 21.66
C ASP A 86 0.99 1.18 20.21
N LEU A 87 0.78 0.15 19.39
CA LEU A 87 1.12 0.17 17.97
C LEU A 87 0.27 1.21 17.23
N VAL A 88 -1.04 1.26 17.50
CA VAL A 88 -1.92 2.27 16.91
C VAL A 88 -1.53 3.67 17.36
N ALA A 89 -1.22 3.88 18.63
CA ALA A 89 -0.75 5.17 19.15
C ALA A 89 0.56 5.60 18.50
N LYS A 90 1.51 4.68 18.29
CA LYS A 90 2.76 4.94 17.56
C LYS A 90 2.51 5.40 16.12
N VAL A 91 1.61 4.72 15.41
CA VAL A 91 1.24 5.10 14.03
C VAL A 91 0.55 6.46 14.01
N ALA A 92 -0.45 6.66 14.88
CA ALA A 92 -1.20 7.91 14.97
C ALA A 92 -0.29 9.10 15.28
N ALA A 93 0.60 8.96 16.28
CA ALA A 93 1.52 10.03 16.67
C ALA A 93 2.45 10.48 15.54
N ASP A 94 2.79 9.60 14.60
CA ASP A 94 3.62 9.98 13.45
C ASP A 94 2.80 10.54 12.29
N ILE A 95 1.68 9.90 11.96
CA ILE A 95 0.80 10.32 10.86
C ILE A 95 0.16 11.69 11.13
N SER A 96 -0.25 11.96 12.37
CA SER A 96 -0.84 13.25 12.75
C SER A 96 0.12 14.44 12.62
N LYS A 97 1.43 14.21 12.48
CA LYS A 97 2.39 15.30 12.14
C LYS A 97 2.21 15.82 10.71
N LYS A 98 1.60 15.02 9.83
CA LYS A 98 1.35 15.36 8.41
C LYS A 98 -0.12 15.61 8.14
N PHE A 99 -1.00 14.84 8.78
CA PHE A 99 -2.46 14.92 8.61
C PHE A 99 -3.10 15.15 9.99
N SER A 100 -3.17 16.42 10.41
CA SER A 100 -3.79 16.77 11.68
C SER A 100 -5.30 16.54 11.59
N PRO A 101 -5.97 16.01 12.64
CA PRO A 101 -7.42 15.85 12.63
C PRO A 101 -8.19 17.15 12.37
N GLU A 102 -7.63 18.30 12.77
CA GLU A 102 -8.19 19.63 12.56
C GLU A 102 -8.18 20.06 11.09
N ASP A 103 -7.21 19.57 10.31
CA ASP A 103 -7.04 19.89 8.89
C ASP A 103 -7.78 18.88 7.97
N TRP A 104 -8.58 17.97 8.55
CA TRP A 104 -9.16 16.83 7.84
C TRP A 104 -9.94 17.24 6.58
N GLU A 105 -10.78 18.27 6.66
CA GLU A 105 -11.55 18.74 5.50
C GLU A 105 -10.65 19.24 4.37
N GLU A 106 -9.61 20.00 4.72
CA GLU A 106 -8.66 20.56 3.76
C GLU A 106 -7.83 19.45 3.10
N ASP A 107 -7.33 18.49 3.88
CA ASP A 107 -6.52 17.38 3.37
C ASP A 107 -7.34 16.40 2.52
N VAL A 108 -8.60 16.15 2.89
CA VAL A 108 -9.55 15.41 2.05
C VAL A 108 -9.79 16.12 0.73
N LEU A 109 -10.05 17.43 0.75
CA LEU A 109 -10.26 18.22 -0.47
C LEU A 109 -9.02 18.19 -1.38
N LYS A 110 -7.81 18.37 -0.81
CA LYS A 110 -6.55 18.27 -1.56
C LYS A 110 -6.40 16.90 -2.22
N ARG A 111 -6.65 15.82 -1.47
CA ARG A 111 -6.60 14.44 -1.98
C ARG A 111 -7.58 14.25 -3.13
N ASP A 112 -8.82 14.68 -2.97
CA ASP A 112 -9.88 14.43 -3.96
C ASP A 112 -9.65 15.23 -5.24
N ILE A 113 -9.19 16.48 -5.14
CA ILE A 113 -8.74 17.27 -6.30
C ILE A 113 -7.58 16.57 -7.03
N ALA A 114 -6.60 16.02 -6.29
CA ALA A 114 -5.49 15.30 -6.90
C ALA A 114 -5.95 14.02 -7.61
N LEU A 115 -6.89 13.27 -7.02
CA LEU A 115 -7.48 12.09 -7.64
C LEU A 115 -8.25 12.43 -8.91
N MET A 116 -9.06 13.50 -8.91
CA MET A 116 -9.77 13.96 -10.12
C MET A 116 -8.78 14.28 -11.26
N LYS A 117 -7.69 14.99 -10.96
CA LYS A 117 -6.65 15.31 -11.95
C LYS A 117 -5.95 14.06 -12.47
N LEU A 118 -5.63 13.11 -11.59
CA LEU A 118 -5.00 11.86 -11.97
C LEU A 118 -5.92 11.02 -12.88
N THR A 119 -7.20 10.92 -12.54
CA THR A 119 -8.20 10.22 -13.37
C THR A 119 -8.31 10.84 -14.76
N ALA A 120 -8.34 12.18 -14.86
CA ALA A 120 -8.36 12.86 -16.14
C ALA A 120 -7.11 12.53 -16.99
N LEU A 121 -5.92 12.60 -16.38
CA LEU A 121 -4.66 12.27 -17.04
C LEU A 121 -4.61 10.80 -17.49
N MET A 122 -5.04 9.86 -16.65
CA MET A 122 -5.05 8.43 -17.01
C MET A 122 -5.94 8.18 -18.23
N ARG A 123 -7.11 8.81 -18.28
CA ARG A 123 -8.01 8.74 -19.44
C ARG A 123 -7.37 9.29 -20.71
N GLU A 124 -6.63 10.39 -20.62
CA GLU A 124 -5.86 10.96 -21.76
C GLU A 124 -4.77 10.01 -22.25
N LEU A 125 -4.15 9.27 -21.33
CA LEU A 125 -3.12 8.27 -21.64
C LEU A 125 -3.70 6.91 -22.10
N GLY A 126 -5.03 6.75 -22.10
CA GLY A 126 -5.69 5.49 -22.46
C GLY A 126 -5.49 4.38 -21.43
N LEU A 127 -5.29 4.74 -20.16
CA LEU A 127 -5.16 3.84 -19.01
C LEU A 127 -6.46 3.71 -18.23
#